data_AF-A0AAD9PVM5-F1
#
_entry.id   AF-A0AAD9PVM5-F1
#
_cell.length_a   1.000
_cell.length_b   1.000
_cell.length_c   1.000
_cell.angle_alpha   90.00
_cell.angle_beta   90.00
_cell.angle_gamma   90.00
#
_symmetry.space_group_name_H-M   'P 1'
#
loop_
_entity.id
_entity.type
_entity.pdbx_description
1 polymer ?
#
loop_
_entity_poly.entity_id
_entity_poly.type
_entity_poly.pdbx_seq_one_letter_code
_entity_poly.pdbx_strand_id
1 'polypeptide(L)'
;QTNSISLTPLSAYLRRQGVAEEHNFYTFNQESSCCPINNSPQDVQCSLFEFQSVTEEEVGKIIRSLPSNKAPGLDKVTARVLKDSLPTTLFAITNPVNTSFSSNTFARAWKLAEVIPLVKSGDADKPSNTRPISLLPIMSKVCERAAHSQFANFLEQNENIAKLQNGNRKLHSTETALLYFTDEILKNMDDKKVSVIVLLDMSKAFDSVCHDLMLSKLCRIGVSNAACNWFGSYLSQRNQIVNIANCISDPLPLSVGVPQGSILGPVLFTLYVNDLLSVPKHCQAMGQISDAVIALNKDLSHIATWCCMNSLLINPDKTKLLVIGVPQLMRTLPSIPLVKLLGKEIEPVTVTKDLGVMIDSFLSYN
;
A
#
# COMPACT_ATOMS: atom_id res chain seq x y z
N GLN A 1 -31.58 -23.08 -10.40
CA GLN A 1 -30.35 -22.85 -11.19
C GLN A 1 -30.12 -21.35 -11.22
N THR A 2 -29.40 -20.84 -10.22
CA THR A 2 -29.10 -19.41 -10.08
C THR A 2 -27.59 -19.28 -10.17
N ASN A 3 -27.15 -18.57 -11.21
CA ASN A 3 -25.77 -18.40 -11.62
C ASN A 3 -24.90 -17.94 -10.45
N SER A 4 -24.01 -18.84 -9.99
CA SER A 4 -22.86 -18.52 -9.18
C SER A 4 -21.94 -17.60 -9.98
N ILE A 5 -21.91 -16.31 -9.64
CA ILE A 5 -20.88 -15.40 -10.13
C ILE A 5 -19.57 -15.84 -9.47
N SER A 6 -18.83 -16.71 -10.15
CA SER A 6 -17.48 -17.08 -9.78
C SER A 6 -16.58 -15.86 -9.99
N LEU A 7 -16.30 -15.11 -8.94
CA LEU A 7 -15.18 -14.18 -8.91
C LEU A 7 -13.90 -15.00 -8.80
N THR A 8 -13.46 -15.57 -9.92
CA THR A 8 -12.12 -16.15 -10.03
C THR A 8 -11.10 -15.02 -9.81
N PRO A 9 -10.10 -15.20 -8.93
CA PRO A 9 -8.98 -14.27 -8.87
C PRO A 9 -8.17 -14.48 -10.15
N LEU A 10 -8.35 -13.60 -11.14
CA LEU A 10 -7.38 -13.48 -12.24
C LEU A 10 -6.00 -13.33 -11.61
N SER A 11 -5.04 -14.16 -12.04
CA SER A 11 -3.64 -14.04 -11.63
C SER A 11 -3.15 -12.61 -11.90
N ALA A 12 -2.17 -12.13 -11.12
CA ALA A 12 -1.62 -10.78 -11.31
C ALA A 12 -1.19 -10.52 -12.78
N TYR A 13 -0.67 -11.55 -13.44
CA TYR A 13 -0.34 -11.55 -14.87
C TYR A 13 -1.56 -11.29 -15.76
N LEU A 14 -2.67 -12.01 -15.55
CA LEU A 14 -3.89 -11.83 -16.33
C LEU A 14 -4.56 -10.48 -16.06
N ARG A 15 -4.50 -9.94 -14.82
CA ARG A 15 -4.95 -8.57 -14.55
C ARG A 15 -4.07 -7.55 -15.28
N ARG A 16 -2.75 -7.73 -15.25
CA ARG A 16 -1.80 -6.88 -15.99
C ARG A 16 -2.12 -6.89 -17.48
N GLN A 17 -2.38 -8.06 -18.08
CA GLN A 17 -2.79 -8.16 -19.48
C GLN A 17 -4.15 -7.50 -19.71
N GLY A 18 -5.16 -7.77 -18.89
CA GLY A 18 -6.49 -7.16 -19.06
C GLY A 18 -6.47 -5.63 -19.01
N VAL A 19 -5.72 -5.05 -18.08
CA VAL A 19 -5.54 -3.58 -17.97
C VAL A 19 -4.73 -3.02 -19.13
N ALA A 20 -3.69 -3.74 -19.55
CA ALA A 20 -2.86 -3.35 -20.69
C ALA A 20 -3.65 -3.38 -22.00
N GLU A 21 -4.50 -4.39 -22.19
CA GLU A 21 -5.37 -4.55 -23.35
C GLU A 21 -6.53 -3.53 -23.34
N GLU A 22 -7.19 -3.31 -22.19
CA GLU A 22 -8.28 -2.34 -22.04
C GLU A 22 -7.85 -0.90 -22.34
N HIS A 23 -6.59 -0.56 -22.03
CA HIS A 23 -6.09 0.81 -22.14
C HIS A 23 -4.94 0.99 -23.15
N ASN A 24 -4.72 0.02 -24.05
CA ASN A 24 -3.71 0.04 -25.11
C ASN A 24 -2.26 0.29 -24.61
N PHE A 25 -1.88 -0.25 -23.46
CA PHE A 25 -0.47 -0.29 -23.04
C PHE A 25 0.20 -1.53 -23.64
N TYR A 26 1.05 -1.35 -24.66
CA TYR A 26 1.87 -2.46 -25.15
C TYR A 26 2.98 -2.77 -24.14
N THR A 27 2.87 -3.91 -23.45
CA THR A 27 3.94 -4.40 -22.58
C THR A 27 5.10 -4.93 -23.44
N PHE A 28 6.29 -4.34 -23.29
CA PHE A 28 7.51 -5.04 -23.69
C PHE A 28 7.71 -6.21 -22.73
N ASN A 29 7.71 -7.43 -23.28
CA ASN A 29 8.11 -8.65 -22.57
C ASN A 29 9.59 -8.51 -22.20
N GLN A 30 9.86 -8.21 -20.93
CA GLN A 30 11.10 -8.66 -20.31
C GLN A 30 10.74 -9.81 -19.40
N GLU A 31 11.01 -11.02 -19.88
CA GLU A 31 11.24 -12.19 -19.04
C GLU A 31 12.31 -11.79 -18.01
N SER A 32 11.88 -11.51 -16.78
CA SER A 32 12.80 -11.41 -15.66
C SER A 32 13.04 -12.84 -15.18
N SER A 33 13.95 -13.53 -15.86
CA SER A 33 14.68 -14.63 -15.23
C SER A 33 15.28 -14.10 -13.93
N CYS A 34 15.23 -14.90 -12.86
CA CYS A 34 16.00 -14.62 -11.66
C CYS A 34 17.47 -14.44 -12.06
N CYS A 35 17.94 -13.19 -12.13
CA CYS A 35 19.31 -12.94 -12.54
C CYS A 35 20.27 -13.37 -11.42
N PRO A 36 21.40 -14.01 -11.79
CA PRO A 36 22.50 -14.27 -10.87
C PRO A 36 23.15 -12.95 -10.45
N ILE A 37 23.61 -12.92 -9.21
CA ILE A 37 24.36 -11.82 -8.61
C ILE A 37 25.67 -11.66 -9.41
N ASN A 38 25.73 -10.67 -10.29
CA ASN A 38 27.00 -10.19 -10.85
C ASN A 38 27.47 -9.01 -9.98
N ASN A 39 28.36 -9.33 -9.03
CA ASN A 39 29.10 -8.34 -8.25
C ASN A 39 30.10 -7.62 -9.16
N SER A 40 29.89 -6.33 -9.41
CA SER A 40 30.98 -5.40 -9.71
C SER A 40 31.45 -4.75 -8.41
N PRO A 41 32.76 -4.67 -8.14
CA PRO A 41 33.28 -4.22 -6.86
C PRO A 41 33.28 -2.69 -6.78
N GLN A 42 32.27 -2.13 -6.11
CA GLN A 42 32.41 -0.87 -5.40
C GLN A 42 31.80 -1.04 -4.01
N ASP A 43 32.70 -1.16 -3.04
CA ASP A 43 32.47 -1.39 -1.62
C ASP A 43 31.57 -0.32 -0.99
N VAL A 44 30.33 -0.72 -0.72
CA VAL A 44 29.69 -0.44 0.57
C VAL A 44 29.21 -1.81 1.06
N GLN A 45 29.83 -2.34 2.11
CA GLN A 45 29.40 -3.56 2.76
C GLN A 45 28.07 -3.25 3.50
N CYS A 46 26.98 -3.14 2.76
CA CYS A 46 25.65 -2.98 3.31
C CYS A 46 25.26 -4.36 3.87
N SER A 47 25.22 -4.50 5.19
CA SER A 47 24.79 -5.76 5.80
C SER A 47 23.36 -6.04 5.39
N LEU A 48 23.13 -7.20 4.76
CA LEU A 48 21.80 -7.62 4.36
C LEU A 48 20.87 -7.72 5.58
N PHE A 49 19.60 -7.36 5.42
CA PHE A 49 18.60 -7.55 6.46
C PHE A 49 18.29 -9.02 6.66
N GLU A 50 18.45 -9.49 7.90
CA GLU A 50 18.05 -10.83 8.35
C GLU A 50 17.26 -10.73 9.65
N PHE A 51 16.24 -11.58 9.80
CA PHE A 51 15.49 -11.65 11.05
C PHE A 51 16.36 -12.22 12.18
N GLN A 52 16.38 -11.51 13.30
CA GLN A 52 17.05 -11.92 14.52
C GLN A 52 16.04 -12.55 15.49
N SER A 53 16.54 -13.43 16.36
CA SER A 53 15.73 -13.97 17.46
C SER A 53 15.29 -12.85 18.41
N VAL A 54 14.06 -12.94 18.90
CA VAL A 54 13.50 -12.03 19.90
C VAL A 54 13.50 -12.67 21.29
N THR A 55 13.64 -11.83 22.30
CA THR A 55 13.58 -12.21 23.71
C THR A 55 12.14 -12.29 24.22
N GLU A 56 11.95 -13.01 25.32
CA GLU A 56 10.65 -13.04 26.02
C GLU A 56 10.22 -11.65 26.51
N GLU A 57 11.17 -10.78 26.85
CA GLU A 57 10.86 -9.40 27.27
C GLU A 57 10.27 -8.59 26.10
N GLU A 58 10.89 -8.68 24.91
CA GLU A 58 10.39 -8.03 23.69
C GLU A 58 9.01 -8.56 23.31
N VAL A 59 8.81 -9.88 23.33
CA VAL A 59 7.51 -10.51 23.07
C VAL A 59 6.47 -10.06 24.10
N GLY A 60 6.84 -9.99 25.38
CA GLY A 60 5.97 -9.47 26.43
C GLY A 60 5.55 -8.02 26.21
N LYS A 61 6.48 -7.16 25.76
CA LYS A 61 6.18 -5.76 25.36
C LYS A 61 5.22 -5.73 24.18
N ILE A 62 5.46 -6.55 23.16
CA ILE A 62 4.57 -6.69 22.00
C ILE A 62 3.16 -7.05 22.45
N ILE A 63 2.98 -8.13 23.23
CA ILE A 63 1.66 -8.60 23.68
C ILE A 63 0.94 -7.52 24.48
N ARG A 64 1.63 -6.85 25.40
CA ARG A 64 1.06 -5.77 26.22
C ARG A 64 0.58 -4.58 25.37
N SER A 65 1.30 -4.26 24.29
CA SER A 65 0.95 -3.16 23.37
C SER A 65 -0.26 -3.45 22.48
N LEU A 66 -0.62 -4.73 22.26
CA LEU A 66 -1.74 -5.08 21.39
C LEU A 66 -3.08 -4.65 22.03
N PRO A 67 -4.02 -4.04 21.28
CA PRO A 67 -5.29 -3.60 21.83
C PRO A 67 -6.16 -4.80 22.28
N SER A 68 -6.62 -4.76 23.54
CA SER A 68 -7.39 -5.87 24.14
C SER A 68 -8.82 -6.00 23.63
N ASN A 69 -9.37 -4.94 23.03
CA ASN A 69 -10.77 -4.84 22.60
C ASN A 69 -10.99 -5.11 21.11
N LYS A 70 -9.99 -5.65 20.40
CA LYS A 70 -10.14 -6.01 18.98
C LYS A 70 -10.69 -7.42 18.83
N ALA A 71 -11.50 -7.60 17.78
CA ALA A 71 -12.04 -8.91 17.42
C ALA A 71 -10.90 -9.91 17.12
N PRO A 72 -11.01 -11.15 17.63
CA PRO A 72 -10.04 -12.21 17.35
C PRO A 72 -10.21 -12.76 15.93
N GLY A 73 -9.24 -13.56 15.48
CA GLY A 73 -9.40 -14.36 14.26
C GLY A 73 -10.33 -15.56 14.50
N LEU A 74 -10.28 -16.52 13.56
CA LEU A 74 -11.12 -17.71 13.60
C LEU A 74 -10.93 -18.57 14.87
N ASP A 75 -9.73 -18.57 15.45
CA ASP A 75 -9.39 -19.29 16.69
C ASP A 75 -10.09 -18.74 17.94
N LYS A 76 -10.71 -17.56 17.83
CA LYS A 76 -11.39 -16.82 18.90
C LYS A 76 -10.51 -16.49 20.10
N VAL A 77 -9.18 -16.57 19.96
CA VAL A 77 -8.22 -16.17 21.00
C VAL A 77 -7.93 -14.68 20.89
N THR A 78 -8.20 -13.94 21.96
CA THR A 78 -8.03 -12.48 22.00
C THR A 78 -6.66 -12.08 22.56
N ALA A 79 -6.24 -10.84 22.30
CA ALA A 79 -5.05 -10.26 22.94
C ALA A 79 -5.16 -10.25 24.47
N ARG A 80 -6.38 -10.14 25.02
CA ARG A 80 -6.61 -10.17 26.48
C ARG A 80 -6.18 -11.51 27.07
N VAL A 81 -6.53 -12.63 26.43
CA VAL A 81 -6.12 -13.97 26.88
C VAL A 81 -4.60 -14.07 27.00
N LEU A 82 -3.87 -13.59 25.98
CA LEU A 82 -2.40 -13.61 26.02
C LEU A 82 -1.83 -12.71 27.12
N LYS A 83 -2.44 -11.54 27.39
CA LYS A 83 -2.00 -10.63 28.44
C LYS A 83 -2.21 -11.21 29.83
N ASP A 84 -3.39 -11.78 30.06
CA ASP A 84 -3.79 -12.34 31.34
C ASP A 84 -2.99 -13.61 31.69
N SER A 85 -2.40 -14.28 30.69
CA SER A 85 -1.56 -15.47 30.87
C SER A 85 -0.05 -15.17 31.06
N LEU A 86 0.37 -13.89 31.00
CA LEU A 86 1.76 -13.51 31.26
C LEU A 86 2.05 -13.48 32.77
N PRO A 87 3.29 -13.79 33.19
CA PRO A 87 4.45 -14.14 32.37
C PRO A 87 4.53 -15.63 31.99
N THR A 88 3.68 -16.48 32.55
CA THR A 88 3.80 -17.95 32.49
C THR A 88 3.86 -18.50 31.06
N THR A 89 3.18 -17.86 30.09
CA THR A 89 3.17 -18.32 28.69
C THR A 89 4.23 -17.67 27.80
N LEU A 90 5.12 -16.81 28.33
CA LEU A 90 6.09 -16.07 27.50
C LEU A 90 6.99 -16.98 26.67
N PHE A 91 7.60 -17.98 27.30
CA PHE A 91 8.44 -18.96 26.60
C PHE A 91 7.68 -19.66 25.46
N ALA A 92 6.46 -20.13 25.75
CA ALA A 92 5.62 -20.86 24.80
C ALA A 92 5.15 -20.00 23.61
N ILE A 93 5.04 -18.68 23.80
CA ILE A 93 4.69 -17.73 22.73
C ILE A 93 5.93 -17.31 21.94
N THR A 94 7.06 -17.12 22.62
CA THR A 94 8.32 -16.64 22.03
C THR A 94 8.96 -17.71 21.14
N ASN A 95 8.94 -18.97 21.58
CA ASN A 95 9.56 -20.08 20.86
C ASN A 95 9.01 -20.26 19.42
N PRO A 96 7.69 -20.27 19.17
CA PRO A 96 7.15 -20.28 17.80
C PRO A 96 7.57 -19.08 16.95
N VAL A 97 7.68 -17.87 17.53
CA VAL A 97 8.14 -16.67 16.81
C VAL A 97 9.59 -16.84 16.37
N ASN A 98 10.47 -17.25 17.27
CA ASN A 98 11.89 -17.47 16.94
C ASN A 98 12.08 -18.64 15.97
N THR A 99 11.30 -19.71 16.13
CA THR A 99 11.29 -20.84 15.18
C THR A 99 10.86 -20.38 13.80
N SER A 100 9.87 -19.47 13.71
CA SER A 100 9.45 -18.90 12.42
C SER A 100 10.60 -18.16 11.73
N PHE A 101 11.34 -17.32 12.47
CA PHE A 101 12.49 -16.59 11.91
C PHE A 101 13.65 -17.50 11.53
N SER A 102 14.08 -18.42 12.40
CA SER A 102 15.22 -19.30 12.13
C SER A 102 14.96 -20.30 11.01
N SER A 103 13.70 -20.71 10.81
CA SER A 103 13.28 -21.59 9.71
C SER A 103 12.85 -20.85 8.44
N ASN A 104 12.93 -19.51 8.43
CA ASN A 104 12.47 -18.65 7.33
C ASN A 104 11.02 -18.96 6.88
N THR A 105 10.17 -19.39 7.82
CA THR A 105 8.83 -19.91 7.51
C THR A 105 7.79 -19.29 8.41
N PHE A 106 6.79 -18.64 7.81
CA PHE A 106 5.62 -18.16 8.54
C PHE A 106 4.66 -19.32 8.81
N ALA A 107 4.23 -19.50 10.06
CA ALA A 107 3.48 -20.69 10.43
C ALA A 107 2.13 -20.78 9.70
N ARG A 108 1.79 -21.96 9.18
CA ARG A 108 0.54 -22.22 8.44
C ARG A 108 -0.72 -21.84 9.23
N ALA A 109 -0.73 -22.08 10.54
CA ALA A 109 -1.85 -21.75 11.42
C ALA A 109 -2.12 -20.22 11.48
N TRP A 110 -1.15 -19.38 11.11
CA TRP A 110 -1.26 -17.92 11.13
C TRP A 110 -1.71 -17.32 9.79
N LYS A 111 -1.87 -18.16 8.76
CA LYS A 111 -2.15 -17.77 7.37
C LYS A 111 -3.64 -17.78 7.00
N LEU A 112 -4.53 -18.08 7.95
CA LEU A 112 -5.98 -18.05 7.75
C LEU A 112 -6.56 -16.73 8.27
N ALA A 113 -7.32 -16.04 7.43
CA ALA A 113 -8.03 -14.82 7.78
C ALA A 113 -9.55 -15.05 7.81
N GLU A 114 -10.23 -14.56 8.84
CA GLU A 114 -11.68 -14.43 8.87
C GLU A 114 -12.05 -13.03 8.38
N VAL A 115 -12.75 -12.93 7.26
CA VAL A 115 -13.12 -11.67 6.61
C VAL A 115 -14.52 -11.27 7.06
N ILE A 116 -14.61 -10.08 7.62
CA ILE A 116 -15.88 -9.43 7.97
C ILE A 116 -16.07 -8.21 7.04
N PRO A 117 -17.15 -8.18 6.24
CA PRO A 117 -17.49 -7.01 5.44
C PRO A 117 -18.04 -5.89 6.35
N LEU A 118 -17.40 -4.71 6.31
CA LEU A 118 -17.91 -3.51 6.96
C LEU A 118 -18.50 -2.55 5.92
N VAL A 119 -19.71 -2.05 6.15
CA VAL A 119 -20.34 -1.11 5.22
C VAL A 119 -19.56 0.22 5.20
N LYS A 120 -19.13 0.65 4.01
CA LYS A 120 -18.45 1.93 3.79
C LYS A 120 -19.47 3.05 3.59
N SER A 121 -20.47 2.83 2.73
CA SER A 121 -21.50 3.80 2.36
C SER A 121 -22.56 3.15 1.46
N GLY A 122 -23.82 3.58 1.56
CA GLY A 122 -24.89 3.10 0.68
C GLY A 122 -25.39 1.70 1.01
N ASP A 123 -25.87 1.00 -0.01
CA ASP A 123 -26.47 -0.34 0.10
C ASP A 123 -25.46 -1.40 0.53
N ALA A 124 -25.75 -2.09 1.64
CA ALA A 124 -24.89 -3.10 2.25
C ALA A 124 -24.80 -4.40 1.43
N ASP A 125 -25.80 -4.67 0.58
CA ASP A 125 -25.85 -5.89 -0.25
C ASP A 125 -24.94 -5.80 -1.48
N LYS A 126 -24.40 -4.60 -1.78
CA LYS A 126 -23.42 -4.41 -2.85
C LYS A 126 -22.00 -4.59 -2.31
N PRO A 127 -21.23 -5.61 -2.74
CA PRO A 127 -19.87 -5.81 -2.24
C PRO A 127 -18.95 -4.60 -2.42
N SER A 128 -19.13 -3.82 -3.50
CA SER A 128 -18.39 -2.58 -3.78
C SER A 128 -18.57 -1.49 -2.72
N ASN A 129 -19.65 -1.56 -1.94
CA ASN A 129 -19.99 -0.62 -0.87
C ASN A 129 -19.47 -1.08 0.49
N THR A 130 -18.78 -2.22 0.55
CA THR A 130 -18.19 -2.75 1.78
C THR A 130 -16.67 -2.68 1.75
N ARG A 131 -16.07 -2.73 2.93
CA ARG A 131 -14.64 -2.88 3.16
C ARG A 131 -14.42 -4.23 3.85
N PRO A 132 -13.75 -5.20 3.20
CA PRO A 132 -13.41 -6.44 3.86
C PRO A 132 -12.31 -6.20 4.89
N ILE A 133 -12.56 -6.54 6.15
CA ILE A 133 -11.53 -6.53 7.20
C ILE A 133 -11.11 -7.96 7.49
N SER A 134 -9.81 -8.23 7.38
CA SER A 134 -9.20 -9.51 7.73
C SER A 134 -8.89 -9.59 9.22
N LEU A 135 -9.63 -10.43 9.94
CA LEU A 135 -9.32 -10.83 11.30
C LEU A 135 -8.32 -11.98 11.28
N LEU A 136 -7.11 -11.68 11.78
CA LEU A 136 -5.99 -12.62 11.85
C LEU A 136 -5.86 -13.21 13.26
N PRO A 137 -5.38 -14.46 13.39
CA PRO A 137 -5.02 -15.07 14.67
C PRO A 137 -4.11 -14.15 15.49
N ILE A 138 -4.29 -14.09 16.80
CA ILE A 138 -3.50 -13.18 17.63
C ILE A 138 -2.01 -13.50 17.59
N MET A 139 -1.64 -14.79 17.49
CA MET A 139 -0.26 -15.23 17.33
C MET A 139 0.37 -14.77 16.02
N SER A 140 -0.43 -14.68 14.94
CA SER A 140 -0.02 -14.08 13.66
C SER A 140 0.44 -12.63 13.90
N LYS A 141 -0.37 -11.85 14.62
CA LYS A 141 -0.08 -10.45 14.94
C LYS A 141 1.14 -10.28 15.85
N VAL A 142 1.39 -11.19 16.79
CA VAL A 142 2.60 -11.15 17.63
C VAL A 142 3.85 -11.34 16.76
N CYS A 143 3.87 -12.36 15.90
CA CYS A 143 4.98 -12.60 14.99
C CYS A 143 5.17 -11.46 13.98
N GLU A 144 4.08 -10.97 13.36
CA GLU A 144 4.14 -9.83 12.46
C GLU A 144 4.65 -8.56 13.13
N ARG A 145 4.30 -8.31 14.40
CA ARG A 145 4.81 -7.14 15.14
C ARG A 145 6.31 -7.27 15.39
N ALA A 146 6.80 -8.45 15.76
CA ALA A 146 8.22 -8.70 15.93
C ALA A 146 8.98 -8.47 14.62
N ALA A 147 8.48 -9.02 13.51
CA ALA A 147 9.04 -8.84 12.18
C ALA A 147 9.02 -7.37 11.74
N HIS A 148 7.89 -6.69 11.94
CA HIS A 148 7.72 -5.28 11.61
C HIS A 148 8.72 -4.40 12.37
N SER A 149 8.93 -4.62 13.66
CA SER A 149 9.87 -3.81 14.44
C SER A 149 11.30 -3.90 13.88
N GLN A 150 11.76 -5.11 13.54
CA GLN A 150 13.09 -5.29 12.95
C GLN A 150 13.16 -4.69 11.55
N PHE A 151 12.15 -4.94 10.71
CA PHE A 151 12.15 -4.50 9.32
C PHE A 151 12.00 -2.98 9.18
N ALA A 152 11.14 -2.34 10.00
CA ALA A 152 10.99 -0.90 10.01
C ALA A 152 12.28 -0.18 10.42
N ASN A 153 13.00 -0.72 11.42
CA ASN A 153 14.31 -0.19 11.81
C ASN A 153 15.32 -0.29 10.67
N PHE A 154 15.35 -1.40 9.94
CA PHE A 154 16.20 -1.57 8.76
C PHE A 154 15.88 -0.54 7.67
N LEU A 155 14.61 -0.35 7.34
CA LEU A 155 14.17 0.62 6.33
C LEU A 155 14.54 2.07 6.72
N GLU A 156 14.47 2.40 8.01
CA GLU A 156 14.82 3.72 8.53
C GLU A 156 16.34 3.95 8.50
N GLN A 157 17.13 2.98 8.95
CA GLN A 157 18.59 3.06 8.99
C GLN A 157 19.24 3.17 7.60
N ASN A 158 18.62 2.54 6.59
CA ASN A 158 19.14 2.53 5.21
C ASN A 158 18.42 3.54 4.29
N GLU A 159 17.57 4.41 4.84
CA GLU A 159 16.80 5.42 4.09
C GLU A 159 16.04 4.83 2.88
N ASN A 160 15.55 3.59 2.99
CA ASN A 160 14.90 2.90 1.87
C ASN A 160 13.53 3.47 1.49
N ILE A 161 12.93 4.29 2.36
CA ILE A 161 11.64 4.95 2.13
C ILE A 161 11.87 6.40 1.69
N ALA A 162 11.28 6.78 0.57
CA ALA A 162 11.44 8.10 -0.01
C ALA A 162 10.98 9.20 0.95
N LYS A 163 11.63 10.36 0.92
CA LYS A 163 11.38 11.46 1.86
C LYS A 163 9.94 11.97 1.83
N LEU A 164 9.33 12.02 0.64
CA LEU A 164 7.95 12.47 0.42
C LEU A 164 6.89 11.39 0.72
N GLN A 165 7.32 10.16 1.05
CA GLN A 165 6.40 9.10 1.45
C GLN A 165 6.00 9.28 2.92
N ASN A 166 4.75 9.67 3.13
CA ASN A 166 4.17 9.89 4.45
C ASN A 166 3.33 8.69 4.95
N GLY A 167 2.99 7.74 4.07
CA GLY A 167 2.12 6.62 4.41
C GLY A 167 2.80 5.57 5.29
N ASN A 168 2.15 5.20 6.40
CA ASN A 168 2.55 4.12 7.31
C ASN A 168 4.00 4.21 7.82
N ARG A 169 4.50 5.44 7.99
CA ARG A 169 5.85 5.73 8.44
C ARG A 169 5.81 6.37 9.82
N LYS A 170 6.73 5.97 10.69
CA LYS A 170 6.87 6.55 12.02
C LYS A 170 7.17 8.05 11.91
N LEU A 171 6.55 8.87 12.75
CA LEU A 171 6.66 10.34 12.77
C LEU A 171 6.11 11.06 11.53
N HIS A 172 5.41 10.36 10.64
CA HIS A 172 4.65 10.95 9.54
C HIS A 172 3.15 10.67 9.73
N SER A 173 2.31 11.56 9.21
CA SER A 173 0.86 11.45 9.29
C SER A 173 0.19 12.09 8.07
N THR A 174 -1.14 12.02 8.02
CA THR A 174 -1.92 12.75 7.00
C THR A 174 -1.74 14.26 7.15
N GLU A 175 -1.62 14.76 8.39
CA GLU A 175 -1.37 16.16 8.68
C GLU A 175 0.00 16.62 8.17
N THR A 176 1.07 15.83 8.36
CA THR A 176 2.41 16.22 7.86
C THR A 176 2.43 16.29 6.33
N ALA A 177 1.74 15.37 5.65
CA ALA A 177 1.59 15.39 4.20
C ALA A 177 0.81 16.63 3.72
N LEU A 178 -0.33 16.92 4.35
CA LEU A 178 -1.16 18.08 4.03
C LEU A 178 -0.43 19.40 4.29
N LEU A 179 0.34 19.50 5.39
CA LEU A 179 1.12 20.69 5.72
C LEU A 179 2.17 20.97 4.65
N TYR A 180 2.98 19.97 4.29
CA TYR A 180 3.98 20.12 3.24
C TYR A 180 3.35 20.52 1.89
N PHE A 181 2.29 19.81 1.51
CA PHE A 181 1.58 20.06 0.25
C PHE A 181 0.95 21.45 0.19
N THR A 182 0.28 21.88 1.27
CA THR A 182 -0.36 23.20 1.36
C THR A 182 0.68 24.32 1.35
N ASP A 183 1.78 24.17 2.08
CA ASP A 183 2.87 25.14 2.12
C ASP A 183 3.48 25.38 0.73
N GLU A 184 3.69 24.31 -0.05
CA GLU A 184 4.15 24.43 -1.45
C GLU A 184 3.14 25.16 -2.35
N ILE A 185 1.83 24.94 -2.16
CA ILE A 185 0.81 25.67 -2.91
C ILE A 185 0.81 27.16 -2.53
N LEU A 186 0.89 27.47 -1.23
CA LEU A 186 0.89 28.84 -0.74
C LEU A 186 2.11 29.63 -1.23
N LYS A 187 3.31 29.03 -1.20
CA LYS A 187 4.51 29.64 -1.80
C LYS A 187 4.31 29.96 -3.28
N ASN A 188 3.71 29.04 -4.03
CA ASN A 188 3.39 29.29 -5.44
C ASN A 188 2.39 30.43 -5.61
N MET A 189 1.39 30.55 -4.72
CA MET A 189 0.43 31.66 -4.75
C MET A 189 1.09 33.01 -4.44
N ASP A 190 1.99 33.06 -3.46
CA ASP A 190 2.78 34.26 -3.12
C ASP A 190 3.65 34.72 -4.30
N ASP A 191 4.22 33.76 -5.04
CA ASP A 191 4.95 33.97 -6.29
C ASP A 191 4.06 34.31 -7.49
N LYS A 192 2.74 34.44 -7.30
CA LYS A 192 1.74 34.67 -8.36
C LYS A 192 1.75 33.59 -9.44
N LYS A 193 2.02 32.34 -9.05
CA LYS A 193 1.93 31.15 -9.90
C LYS A 193 0.59 30.45 -9.70
N VAL A 194 0.28 29.54 -10.63
CA VAL A 194 -0.88 28.65 -10.57
C VAL A 194 -0.37 27.23 -10.37
N SER A 195 -0.99 26.51 -9.44
CA SER A 195 -0.71 25.10 -9.18
C SER A 195 -1.77 24.23 -9.85
N VAL A 196 -1.34 23.32 -10.72
CA VAL A 196 -2.21 22.29 -11.33
C VAL A 196 -1.92 20.96 -10.65
N ILE A 197 -2.93 20.36 -10.05
CA ILE A 197 -2.76 19.24 -9.12
C ILE A 197 -3.69 18.10 -9.52
N VAL A 198 -3.13 16.89 -9.62
CA VAL A 198 -3.91 15.67 -9.85
C VAL A 198 -3.83 14.77 -8.63
N LEU A 199 -4.96 14.58 -7.97
CA LEU A 199 -5.12 13.66 -6.86
C LEU A 199 -5.48 12.28 -7.42
N LEU A 200 -4.51 11.38 -7.46
CA LEU A 200 -4.67 10.02 -7.98
C LEU A 200 -5.26 9.09 -6.91
N ASP A 201 -6.25 8.29 -7.32
CA ASP A 201 -6.79 7.21 -6.48
C ASP A 201 -6.50 5.84 -7.10
N MET A 202 -6.19 4.84 -6.28
CA MET A 202 -5.99 3.47 -6.71
C MET A 202 -7.14 2.57 -6.26
N SER A 203 -7.64 1.75 -7.17
CA SER A 203 -8.65 0.73 -6.87
C SER A 203 -8.01 -0.47 -6.18
N LYS A 204 -8.53 -0.85 -5.00
CA LYS A 204 -8.17 -2.09 -4.29
C LYS A 204 -6.64 -2.28 -4.16
N ALA A 205 -5.94 -1.22 -3.76
CA ALA A 205 -4.49 -1.17 -3.85
C ALA A 205 -3.80 -2.27 -3.02
N PHE A 206 -4.23 -2.47 -1.78
CA PHE A 206 -3.73 -3.55 -0.91
C PHE A 206 -4.02 -4.94 -1.48
N ASP A 207 -5.14 -5.15 -2.16
CA ASP A 207 -5.54 -6.43 -2.76
C ASP A 207 -4.85 -6.71 -4.11
N SER A 208 -4.05 -5.77 -4.60
CA SER A 208 -3.42 -5.81 -5.92
C SER A 208 -1.91 -6.03 -5.88
N VAL A 209 -1.30 -6.07 -4.68
CA VAL A 209 0.14 -6.31 -4.51
C VAL A 209 0.53 -7.66 -5.11
N CYS A 210 1.38 -7.64 -6.13
CA CYS A 210 1.93 -8.86 -6.71
C CYS A 210 3.07 -9.38 -5.81
N HIS A 211 2.98 -10.64 -5.36
CA HIS A 211 3.93 -11.21 -4.42
C HIS A 211 5.34 -11.32 -5.01
N ASP A 212 5.48 -11.78 -6.26
CA ASP A 212 6.80 -11.93 -6.91
C ASP A 212 7.51 -10.59 -7.09
N LEU A 213 6.76 -9.54 -7.47
CA LEU A 213 7.28 -8.18 -7.58
C LEU A 213 7.64 -7.62 -6.21
N MET A 214 6.84 -7.90 -5.17
CA MET A 214 7.14 -7.50 -3.79
C MET A 214 8.45 -8.12 -3.31
N LEU A 215 8.64 -9.43 -3.51
CA LEU A 215 9.87 -10.13 -3.15
C LEU A 215 11.08 -9.61 -3.94
N SER A 216 10.90 -9.34 -5.23
CA SER A 216 11.94 -8.73 -6.06
C SER A 216 12.35 -7.35 -5.55
N LYS A 217 11.39 -6.52 -5.10
CA LYS A 217 11.68 -5.22 -4.49
C LYS A 217 12.40 -5.37 -3.13
N LEU A 218 12.04 -6.35 -2.32
CA LEU A 218 12.74 -6.65 -1.06
C LEU A 218 14.22 -7.01 -1.30
N CYS A 219 14.49 -7.89 -2.25
CA CYS A 219 15.88 -8.25 -2.61
C CYS A 219 16.69 -7.00 -3.04
N ARG A 220 16.09 -6.11 -3.83
CA ARG A 220 16.78 -4.90 -4.34
C ARG A 220 17.18 -3.91 -3.26
N ILE A 221 16.47 -3.88 -2.13
CA ILE A 221 16.78 -2.96 -1.02
C ILE A 221 17.72 -3.58 0.02
N GLY A 222 18.28 -4.77 -0.24
CA GLY A 222 19.24 -5.41 0.67
C GLY A 222 18.60 -6.36 1.69
N VAL A 223 17.41 -6.91 1.42
CA VAL A 223 16.88 -8.03 2.23
C VAL A 223 17.57 -9.33 1.84
N SER A 224 18.05 -10.09 2.82
CA SER A 224 18.76 -11.35 2.53
C SER A 224 17.82 -12.42 1.97
N ASN A 225 18.38 -13.44 1.32
CA ASN A 225 17.60 -14.56 0.80
C ASN A 225 16.79 -15.26 1.91
N ALA A 226 17.34 -15.37 3.12
CA ALA A 226 16.65 -15.97 4.26
C ALA A 226 15.41 -15.16 4.66
N ALA A 227 15.57 -13.85 4.85
CA ALA A 227 14.45 -12.96 5.18
C ALA A 227 13.44 -12.85 4.03
N CYS A 228 13.89 -12.82 2.77
CA CYS A 228 13.01 -12.88 1.60
C CYS A 228 12.19 -14.18 1.56
N ASN A 229 12.79 -15.33 1.89
CA ASN A 229 12.05 -16.59 2.00
C ASN A 229 10.99 -16.53 3.09
N TRP A 230 11.29 -15.87 4.23
CA TRP A 230 10.29 -15.65 5.27
C TRP A 230 9.14 -14.76 4.80
N PHE A 231 9.41 -13.64 4.11
CA PHE A 231 8.37 -12.81 3.51
C PHE A 231 7.57 -13.56 2.44
N GLY A 232 8.23 -14.37 1.62
CA GLY A 232 7.58 -15.24 0.63
C GLY A 232 6.67 -16.26 1.30
N SER A 233 7.11 -16.85 2.41
CA SER A 233 6.26 -17.71 3.23
C SER A 233 5.11 -16.94 3.86
N TYR A 234 5.31 -15.73 4.36
CA TYR A 234 4.25 -14.89 4.92
C TYR A 234 3.14 -14.57 3.92
N LEU A 235 3.51 -14.27 2.66
CA LEU A 235 2.59 -13.88 1.58
C LEU A 235 1.90 -15.08 0.92
N SER A 236 2.59 -16.22 0.79
CA SER A 236 2.10 -17.40 0.07
C SER A 236 1.23 -18.33 0.92
N GLN A 237 0.40 -19.13 0.24
CA GLN A 237 -0.47 -20.15 0.85
C GLN A 237 -1.39 -19.59 1.94
N ARG A 238 -1.85 -18.36 1.75
CA ARG A 238 -2.83 -17.72 2.61
C ARG A 238 -4.23 -18.06 2.14
N ASN A 239 -5.12 -18.25 3.09
CA ASN A 239 -6.54 -18.47 2.82
C ASN A 239 -7.37 -17.45 3.57
N GLN A 240 -8.53 -17.12 3.01
CA GLN A 240 -9.56 -16.35 3.68
C GLN A 240 -10.89 -17.11 3.68
N ILE A 241 -11.69 -16.86 4.70
CA ILE A 241 -13.10 -17.26 4.77
C ILE A 241 -13.93 -16.01 5.04
N VAL A 242 -15.13 -15.93 4.48
CA VAL A 242 -16.06 -14.84 4.80
C VAL A 242 -17.04 -15.35 5.86
N ASN A 243 -17.26 -14.55 6.91
CA ASN A 243 -18.27 -14.82 7.92
C ASN A 243 -19.32 -13.70 7.91
N ILE A 244 -20.56 -14.06 7.55
CA ILE A 244 -21.73 -13.17 7.60
C ILE A 244 -22.78 -13.83 8.49
N ALA A 245 -23.14 -13.17 9.59
CA ALA A 245 -24.16 -13.65 10.52
C ALA A 245 -23.97 -15.12 10.97
N ASN A 246 -22.73 -15.53 11.22
CA ASN A 246 -22.32 -16.90 11.59
C ASN A 246 -22.42 -17.96 10.47
N CYS A 247 -22.66 -17.54 9.23
CA CYS A 247 -22.49 -18.40 8.05
C CYS A 247 -21.08 -18.21 7.49
N ILE A 248 -20.33 -19.30 7.44
CA ILE A 248 -18.93 -19.32 6.97
C ILE A 248 -18.88 -19.84 5.52
N SER A 249 -18.13 -19.14 4.67
CA SER A 249 -17.87 -19.60 3.29
C SER A 249 -16.82 -20.71 3.23
N ASP A 250 -16.72 -21.35 2.06
CA ASP A 250 -15.55 -22.16 1.74
C ASP A 250 -14.26 -21.30 1.78
N PRO A 251 -13.10 -21.89 2.13
CA PRO A 251 -11.82 -21.20 2.09
C PRO A 251 -11.44 -20.79 0.66
N LEU A 252 -11.06 -19.54 0.48
CA LEU A 252 -10.54 -19.00 -0.77
C LEU A 252 -9.04 -18.69 -0.64
N PRO A 253 -8.18 -19.19 -1.55
CA PRO A 253 -6.77 -18.83 -1.56
C PRO A 253 -6.56 -17.36 -1.93
N LEU A 254 -5.60 -16.73 -1.25
CA LEU A 254 -5.13 -15.37 -1.50
C LEU A 254 -3.77 -15.42 -2.21
N SER A 255 -3.80 -15.35 -3.54
CA SER A 255 -2.60 -15.40 -4.39
C SER A 255 -2.01 -14.01 -4.71
N VAL A 256 -2.69 -12.94 -4.30
CA VAL A 256 -2.26 -11.55 -4.49
C VAL A 256 -2.72 -10.72 -3.30
N GLY A 257 -2.08 -9.56 -3.14
CA GLY A 257 -2.42 -8.59 -2.11
C GLY A 257 -1.80 -8.90 -0.76
N VAL A 258 -2.06 -8.01 0.19
CA VAL A 258 -1.75 -8.18 1.61
C VAL A 258 -3.03 -8.03 2.44
N PRO A 259 -3.20 -8.77 3.55
CA PRO A 259 -4.48 -8.75 4.27
C PRO A 259 -4.79 -7.39 4.89
N GLN A 260 -5.99 -6.87 4.66
CA GLN A 260 -6.44 -5.60 5.23
C GLN A 260 -6.76 -5.76 6.72
N GLY A 261 -5.77 -5.46 7.58
CA GLY A 261 -5.81 -5.71 9.02
C GLY A 261 -4.56 -6.41 9.56
N SER A 262 -3.64 -6.78 8.67
CA SER A 262 -2.30 -7.26 9.04
C SER A 262 -1.40 -6.12 9.50
N ILE A 263 -0.33 -6.46 10.20
CA ILE A 263 0.64 -5.48 10.72
C ILE A 263 1.71 -5.17 9.68
N LEU A 264 2.12 -6.18 8.89
CA LEU A 264 3.11 -6.00 7.84
C LEU A 264 2.53 -5.41 6.54
N GLY A 265 1.24 -5.60 6.27
CA GLY A 265 0.60 -5.15 5.03
C GLY A 265 0.83 -3.65 4.73
N PRO A 266 0.60 -2.74 5.68
CA PRO A 266 0.86 -1.31 5.51
C PRO A 266 2.29 -0.96 5.10
N VAL A 267 3.31 -1.49 5.79
CA VAL A 267 4.72 -1.20 5.48
C VAL A 267 5.16 -1.85 4.17
N LEU A 268 4.68 -3.06 3.87
CA LEU A 268 4.95 -3.73 2.59
C LEU A 268 4.34 -2.95 1.43
N PHE A 269 3.12 -2.43 1.57
CA PHE A 269 2.49 -1.61 0.55
C PHE A 269 3.23 -0.28 0.35
N THR A 270 3.62 0.40 1.44
CA THR A 270 4.44 1.62 1.37
C THR A 270 5.73 1.38 0.59
N LEU A 271 6.43 0.27 0.87
CA LEU A 271 7.63 -0.10 0.12
C LEU A 271 7.32 -0.45 -1.34
N TYR A 272 6.22 -1.16 -1.60
CA TYR A 272 5.82 -1.57 -2.95
C TYR A 272 5.62 -0.38 -3.90
N VAL A 273 5.02 0.70 -3.40
CA VAL A 273 4.76 1.93 -4.16
C VAL A 273 5.84 2.99 -4.01
N ASN A 274 6.92 2.72 -3.27
CA ASN A 274 7.90 3.74 -2.92
C ASN A 274 8.59 4.36 -4.14
N ASP A 275 8.90 3.54 -5.15
CA ASP A 275 9.51 3.95 -6.41
C ASP A 275 8.54 4.64 -7.37
N LEU A 276 7.23 4.66 -7.10
CA LEU A 276 6.29 5.50 -7.85
C LEU A 276 6.63 6.99 -7.73
N LEU A 277 7.17 7.40 -6.58
CA LEU A 277 7.46 8.82 -6.30
C LEU A 277 8.59 9.39 -7.17
N SER A 278 9.37 8.55 -7.86
CA SER A 278 10.42 8.96 -8.80
C SER A 278 9.98 8.92 -10.28
N VAL A 279 8.75 8.48 -10.54
CA VAL A 279 8.20 8.36 -11.90
C VAL A 279 7.89 9.73 -12.53
N PRO A 280 7.25 10.68 -11.83
CA PRO A 280 7.03 12.02 -12.41
C PRO A 280 8.35 12.75 -12.58
N LYS A 281 8.62 13.28 -13.78
CA LYS A 281 9.87 14.00 -14.10
C LYS A 281 9.64 15.40 -14.66
N HIS A 282 8.40 15.75 -14.97
CA HIS A 282 8.03 16.90 -15.77
C HIS A 282 7.13 17.89 -15.02
N CYS A 283 6.39 17.46 -13.99
CA CYS A 283 5.47 18.29 -13.21
C CYS A 283 6.08 19.49 -12.45
N GLN A 284 7.41 19.71 -12.52
CA GLN A 284 8.06 20.93 -12.03
C GLN A 284 8.29 21.98 -13.14
N ALA A 285 7.70 21.80 -14.33
CA ALA A 285 7.89 22.71 -15.45
C ALA A 285 7.41 24.14 -15.11
N MET A 286 8.35 25.09 -15.13
CA MET A 286 8.08 26.52 -15.07
C MET A 286 7.71 27.03 -16.46
N GLY A 287 6.56 27.70 -16.60
CA GLY A 287 6.12 28.20 -17.91
C GLY A 287 4.63 28.55 -17.94
N GLN A 288 4.05 28.55 -19.14
CA GLN A 288 2.62 28.77 -19.32
C GLN A 288 1.82 27.53 -18.87
N ILE A 289 0.55 27.70 -18.51
CA ILE A 289 -0.31 26.60 -18.08
C ILE A 289 -0.43 25.49 -19.14
N SER A 290 -0.34 25.84 -20.43
CA SER A 290 -0.30 24.88 -21.53
C SER A 290 0.84 23.88 -21.39
N ASP A 291 2.04 24.38 -21.11
CA ASP A 291 3.25 23.57 -21.03
C ASP A 291 3.24 22.73 -19.76
N ALA A 292 2.74 23.29 -18.65
CA ALA A 292 2.54 22.56 -17.40
C ALA A 292 1.56 21.39 -17.57
N VAL A 293 0.45 21.57 -18.29
CA VAL A 293 -0.51 20.49 -18.55
C VAL A 293 0.04 19.45 -19.52
N ILE A 294 0.82 19.84 -20.53
CA ILE A 294 1.50 18.89 -21.42
C ILE A 294 2.49 18.02 -20.62
N ALA A 295 3.29 18.64 -19.76
CA ALA A 295 4.20 17.97 -18.86
C ALA A 295 3.47 17.00 -17.91
N LEU A 296 2.37 17.47 -17.31
CA LEU A 296 1.51 16.68 -16.44
C LEU A 296 0.94 15.46 -17.16
N ASN A 297 0.38 15.61 -18.36
CA ASN A 297 -0.16 14.49 -19.13
C ASN A 297 0.92 13.43 -19.46
N LYS A 298 2.15 13.88 -19.72
CA LYS A 298 3.28 12.97 -19.94
C LYS A 298 3.62 12.18 -18.67
N ASP A 299 3.67 12.84 -17.51
CA ASP A 299 3.89 12.17 -16.24
C ASP A 299 2.74 11.24 -15.85
N LEU A 300 1.48 11.62 -16.09
CA LEU A 300 0.32 10.75 -15.89
C LEU A 300 0.40 9.47 -16.74
N SER A 301 0.89 9.57 -17.97
CA SER A 301 1.12 8.40 -18.84
C SER A 301 2.23 7.49 -18.28
N HIS A 302 3.33 8.07 -17.79
CA HIS A 302 4.40 7.31 -17.14
C HIS A 302 3.92 6.64 -15.86
N ILE A 303 3.14 7.34 -15.03
CA ILE A 303 2.53 6.80 -13.81
C ILE A 303 1.59 5.64 -14.15
N ALA A 304 0.73 5.81 -15.15
CA ALA A 304 -0.18 4.75 -15.61
C ALA A 304 0.59 3.50 -16.07
N THR A 305 1.66 3.70 -16.85
CA THR A 305 2.54 2.61 -17.29
C THR A 305 3.20 1.92 -16.11
N TRP A 306 3.74 2.68 -15.16
CA TRP A 306 4.36 2.14 -13.95
C TRP A 306 3.36 1.34 -13.11
N CYS A 307 2.12 1.84 -12.93
CA CYS A 307 1.08 1.13 -12.21
C CYS A 307 0.75 -0.19 -12.89
N CYS A 308 0.59 -0.20 -14.22
CA CYS A 308 0.37 -1.42 -14.99
C CYS A 308 1.51 -2.44 -14.79
N MET A 309 2.77 -2.00 -14.87
CA MET A 309 3.95 -2.85 -14.64
C MET A 309 3.99 -3.41 -13.21
N ASN A 310 3.49 -2.66 -12.24
CA ASN A 310 3.43 -3.04 -10.84
C ASN A 310 2.08 -3.68 -10.45
N SER A 311 1.26 -4.11 -11.42
CA SER A 311 -0.05 -4.76 -11.17
C SER A 311 -1.03 -3.92 -10.31
N LEU A 312 -0.90 -2.59 -10.35
CA LEU A 312 -1.77 -1.65 -9.63
C LEU A 312 -2.78 -1.03 -10.59
N LEU A 313 -3.98 -0.77 -10.06
CA LEU A 313 -5.10 -0.22 -10.82
C LEU A 313 -5.33 1.23 -10.40
N ILE A 314 -5.06 2.18 -11.29
CA ILE A 314 -5.48 3.57 -11.11
C ILE A 314 -6.98 3.68 -11.37
N ASN A 315 -7.67 4.57 -10.65
CA ASN A 315 -9.09 4.82 -10.80
C ASN A 315 -9.36 6.21 -11.40
N PRO A 316 -9.52 6.34 -12.73
CA PRO A 316 -9.81 7.62 -13.37
C PRO A 316 -11.11 8.30 -12.89
N ASP A 317 -12.10 7.53 -12.41
CA ASP A 317 -13.36 8.10 -11.91
C ASP A 317 -13.19 8.81 -10.56
N LYS A 318 -12.27 8.31 -9.74
CA LYS A 318 -11.96 8.86 -8.43
C LYS A 318 -10.81 9.85 -8.45
N THR A 319 -9.99 9.84 -9.50
CA THR A 319 -8.98 10.88 -9.73
C THR A 319 -9.63 12.26 -9.84
N LYS A 320 -9.02 13.27 -9.23
CA LYS A 320 -9.50 14.66 -9.25
C LYS A 320 -8.40 15.60 -9.74
N LEU A 321 -8.80 16.58 -10.54
CA LEU A 321 -7.96 17.68 -10.99
C LEU A 321 -8.35 18.95 -10.25
N LEU A 322 -7.39 19.61 -9.62
CA LEU A 322 -7.53 20.93 -9.02
C LEU A 322 -6.62 21.91 -9.75
N VAL A 323 -7.13 23.13 -9.93
CA VAL A 323 -6.31 24.29 -10.33
C VAL A 323 -6.46 25.32 -9.23
N ILE A 324 -5.34 25.65 -8.59
CA ILE A 324 -5.28 26.48 -7.40
C ILE A 324 -4.41 27.71 -7.69
N GLY A 325 -4.90 28.89 -7.31
CA GLY A 325 -4.17 30.14 -7.49
C GLY A 325 -4.92 31.31 -6.88
N VAL A 326 -4.30 32.50 -6.90
CA VAL A 326 -4.96 33.71 -6.39
C VAL A 326 -6.16 34.09 -7.28
N PRO A 327 -7.28 34.60 -6.71
CA PRO A 327 -8.52 34.86 -7.46
C PRO A 327 -8.35 35.76 -8.69
N GLN A 328 -7.45 36.74 -8.61
CA GLN A 328 -7.17 37.66 -9.72
C GLN A 328 -6.58 36.93 -10.93
N LEU A 329 -5.64 36.02 -10.69
CA LEU A 329 -4.97 35.24 -11.74
C LEU A 329 -5.90 34.18 -12.33
N MET A 330 -6.72 33.56 -11.49
CA MET A 330 -7.72 32.58 -11.89
C MET A 330 -8.77 33.15 -12.86
N ARG A 331 -9.08 34.45 -12.77
CA ARG A 331 -10.02 35.13 -13.71
C ARG A 331 -9.44 35.39 -15.09
N THR A 332 -8.11 35.53 -15.18
CA THR A 332 -7.40 35.83 -16.43
C THR A 332 -6.83 34.58 -17.10
N LEU A 333 -6.91 33.43 -16.43
CA LEU A 333 -6.39 32.17 -16.93
C LEU A 333 -7.15 31.75 -18.21
N PRO A 334 -6.44 31.39 -19.30
CA PRO A 334 -7.07 30.76 -20.44
C PRO A 334 -7.69 29.41 -20.02
N SER A 335 -8.56 28.87 -20.88
CA SER A 335 -9.11 27.53 -20.69
C SER A 335 -7.98 26.52 -20.42
N ILE A 336 -8.09 25.77 -19.33
CA ILE A 336 -7.11 24.76 -18.95
C ILE A 336 -7.10 23.70 -20.06
N PRO A 337 -5.92 23.37 -20.63
CA PRO A 337 -5.81 22.30 -21.61
C PRO A 337 -6.28 20.97 -21.03
N LEU A 338 -6.66 20.07 -21.93
CA LEU A 338 -7.26 18.80 -21.56
C LEU A 338 -6.29 17.89 -20.80
N VAL A 339 -6.67 17.49 -19.59
CA VAL A 339 -5.95 16.49 -18.79
C VAL A 339 -6.58 15.11 -19.03
N LYS A 340 -5.76 14.13 -19.42
CA LYS A 340 -6.21 12.76 -19.69
C LYS A 340 -5.48 11.75 -18.83
N LEU A 341 -6.22 10.77 -18.36
CA LEU A 341 -5.70 9.61 -17.64
C LEU A 341 -6.43 8.35 -18.13
N LEU A 342 -5.69 7.38 -18.66
CA LEU A 342 -6.25 6.13 -19.20
C LEU A 342 -7.35 6.35 -20.25
N GLY A 343 -7.15 7.34 -21.14
CA GLY A 343 -8.11 7.71 -22.18
C GLY A 343 -9.32 8.51 -21.67
N LYS A 344 -9.51 8.62 -20.35
CA LYS A 344 -10.57 9.41 -19.74
C LYS A 344 -10.14 10.85 -19.53
N GLU A 345 -11.04 11.78 -19.81
CA GLU A 345 -10.87 13.21 -19.51
C GLU A 345 -11.13 13.48 -18.03
N ILE A 346 -10.21 14.20 -17.40
CA ILE A 346 -10.31 14.57 -15.98
C ILE A 346 -10.65 16.06 -15.91
N GLU A 347 -11.91 16.35 -15.63
CA GLU A 347 -12.39 17.73 -15.51
C GLU A 347 -11.92 18.38 -14.20
N PRO A 348 -11.54 19.67 -14.22
CA PRO A 348 -11.22 20.41 -13.00
C PRO A 348 -12.43 20.49 -12.07
N VAL A 349 -12.21 20.23 -10.79
CA VAL A 349 -13.20 20.47 -9.73
C VAL A 349 -12.82 21.71 -8.94
N THR A 350 -13.82 22.41 -8.39
CA THR A 350 -13.60 23.61 -7.57
C THR A 350 -13.27 23.27 -6.12
N VAL A 351 -13.75 22.12 -5.64
CA VAL A 351 -13.59 21.63 -4.28
C VAL A 351 -13.47 20.11 -4.31
N THR A 352 -12.56 19.54 -3.51
CA THR A 352 -12.47 18.10 -3.30
C THR A 352 -11.99 17.77 -1.89
N LYS A 353 -12.26 16.53 -1.46
CA LYS A 353 -11.76 16.00 -0.19
C LYS A 353 -10.45 15.26 -0.43
N ASP A 354 -9.40 15.63 0.28
CA ASP A 354 -8.14 14.90 0.34
C ASP A 354 -7.68 14.70 1.78
N LEU A 355 -7.24 13.47 2.11
CA LEU A 355 -6.78 13.07 3.45
C LEU A 355 -7.66 13.53 4.64
N GLY A 356 -8.96 13.74 4.42
CA GLY A 356 -9.92 14.17 5.44
C GLY A 356 -10.32 15.65 5.39
N VAL A 357 -9.59 16.48 4.64
CA VAL A 357 -9.78 17.93 4.54
C VAL A 357 -10.38 18.32 3.19
N MET A 358 -11.24 19.34 3.19
CA MET A 358 -11.77 19.94 1.96
C MET A 358 -10.76 20.97 1.44
N ILE A 359 -10.38 20.83 0.17
CA ILE A 359 -9.44 21.71 -0.52
C ILE A 359 -10.18 22.35 -1.69
N ASP A 360 -10.17 23.67 -1.76
CA ASP A 360 -10.77 24.44 -2.84
C ASP A 360 -9.71 25.16 -3.71
N SER A 361 -10.16 25.69 -4.85
CA SER A 361 -9.31 26.40 -5.81
C SER A 361 -8.61 27.67 -5.28
N PHE A 362 -8.96 28.13 -4.08
CA PHE A 362 -8.40 29.35 -3.47
C PHE A 362 -7.75 29.09 -2.10
N LEU A 363 -7.72 27.84 -1.65
CA LEU A 363 -7.40 27.45 -0.27
C LEU A 363 -8.20 28.22 0.79
N SER A 364 -9.47 28.53 0.52
CA SER A 364 -10.39 29.05 1.54
C SER A 364 -10.91 27.90 2.41
N TYR A 365 -10.34 27.75 3.60
CA TYR A 365 -10.78 26.75 4.60
C TYR A 365 -12.08 27.18 5.31
N ASN A 366 -13.14 27.47 4.54
CA ASN A 366 -14.45 27.89 5.05
C ASN A 366 -15.26 26.75 5.66
#